data_AF-A0AA40AJW2-F1
#
_entry.id   AF-A0AA40AJW2-F1
#
_cell.length_a   1.000
_cell.length_b   1.000
_cell.length_c   1.000
_cell.angle_alpha   90.00
_cell.angle_beta   90.00
_cell.angle_gamma   90.00
#
_symmetry.space_group_name_H-M   'P 1'
#
loop_
_entity.id
_entity.type
_entity.pdbx_description
1 polymer ?
#
loop_
_entity_poly.entity_id
_entity_poly.type
_entity_poly.pdbx_seq_one_letter_code
_entity_poly.pdbx_strand_id
1 'polypeptide(L)'
;MPSSCKEIRAALAQCLQESECVMVQRHSAADCLRPPLVDELPTKCQQLKRGFGECRRGMVDMRKRFRGNQPVTFRQLQDADNTGDGYQLYAGKSAFAGGRGVTDGSGMAPPDWREVEAEKERAATAAAAAAAAAASKGTKP
;
A
#
# COMPACT_ATOMS: atom_id res chain seq x y z
N MET A 1 7.39 -9.01 -22.53
CA MET A 1 7.62 -7.66 -21.95
C MET A 1 7.64 -7.81 -20.44
N PRO A 2 8.65 -7.30 -19.74
CA PRO A 2 8.78 -7.45 -18.27
C PRO A 2 7.52 -6.93 -17.55
N SER A 3 7.14 -7.64 -16.49
CA SER A 3 5.87 -7.44 -15.75
C SER A 3 5.71 -6.03 -15.19
N SER A 4 6.80 -5.36 -14.83
CA SER A 4 6.80 -4.07 -14.11
C SER A 4 6.10 -2.92 -14.85
N CYS A 5 6.09 -2.91 -16.19
CA CYS A 5 5.43 -1.84 -16.97
C CYS A 5 4.18 -2.33 -17.71
N LYS A 6 3.68 -3.52 -17.39
CA LYS A 6 2.54 -4.13 -18.09
C LYS A 6 1.25 -3.36 -17.83
N GLU A 7 1.01 -2.97 -16.59
CA GLU A 7 -0.21 -2.26 -16.17
C GLU A 7 -0.27 -0.83 -16.75
N ILE A 8 0.82 -0.08 -16.67
CA ILE A 8 0.90 1.28 -17.25
C ILE A 8 0.69 1.22 -18.77
N ARG A 9 1.21 0.20 -19.45
CA ARG A 9 0.91 0.01 -20.88
C ARG A 9 -0.57 -0.27 -21.12
N ALA A 10 -1.17 -1.16 -20.35
CA ALA A 10 -2.58 -1.50 -20.51
C ALA A 10 -3.47 -0.26 -20.30
N ALA A 11 -3.20 0.52 -19.25
CA ALA A 11 -3.88 1.78 -18.98
C ALA A 11 -3.66 2.81 -20.11
N LEU A 12 -2.45 2.92 -20.65
CA LEU A 12 -2.16 3.81 -21.78
C LEU A 12 -2.91 3.37 -23.05
N ALA A 13 -2.94 2.07 -23.34
CA ALA A 13 -3.68 1.53 -24.47
C ALA A 13 -5.19 1.81 -24.35
N GLN A 14 -5.75 1.65 -23.16
CA GLN A 14 -7.15 1.96 -22.88
C GLN A 14 -7.43 3.47 -23.03
N CYS A 15 -6.55 4.32 -22.51
CA CYS A 15 -6.65 5.76 -22.68
C CYS A 15 -6.63 6.19 -24.16
N LEU A 16 -5.76 5.57 -24.97
CA LEU A 16 -5.69 5.86 -26.40
C LEU A 16 -6.97 5.40 -27.14
N GLN A 17 -7.55 4.26 -26.77
CA GLN A 17 -8.82 3.78 -27.34
C GLN A 17 -9.99 4.71 -27.03
N GLU A 18 -9.98 5.39 -25.87
CA GLU A 18 -11.00 6.36 -25.47
C GLU A 18 -10.77 7.75 -26.08
N SER A 19 -9.54 8.04 -26.53
CA SER A 19 -9.15 9.37 -27.00
C SER A 19 -9.58 9.67 -28.44
N GLU A 20 -9.84 10.95 -28.71
CA GLU A 20 -10.30 11.43 -30.02
C GLU A 20 -9.28 11.19 -31.15
N CYS A 21 -7.98 11.16 -30.85
CA CYS A 21 -6.92 10.90 -31.83
C CYS A 21 -7.09 9.54 -32.53
N VAL A 22 -7.52 8.51 -31.81
CA VAL A 22 -7.74 7.16 -32.38
C VAL A 22 -9.19 6.99 -32.84
N MET A 23 -10.16 7.48 -32.07
CA MET A 23 -11.58 7.29 -32.35
C MET A 23 -12.10 8.14 -33.50
N VAL A 24 -11.75 9.44 -33.51
CA VAL A 24 -12.26 10.43 -34.47
C VAL A 24 -11.28 10.57 -35.64
N GLN A 25 -10.01 10.85 -35.34
CA GLN A 25 -9.00 11.13 -36.36
C GLN A 25 -8.39 9.87 -37.00
N ARG A 26 -8.67 8.67 -36.44
CA ARG A 26 -8.24 7.36 -36.95
C ARG A 26 -6.72 7.23 -37.11
N HIS A 27 -5.94 7.99 -36.34
CA HIS A 27 -4.49 7.84 -36.33
C HIS A 27 -4.07 6.55 -35.63
N SER A 28 -2.87 6.07 -35.98
CA SER A 28 -2.30 4.95 -35.25
C SER A 28 -1.95 5.38 -33.82
N ALA A 29 -2.06 4.46 -32.87
CA ALA A 29 -1.69 4.70 -31.48
C ALA A 29 -0.24 5.19 -31.32
N ALA A 30 0.65 4.82 -32.25
CA ALA A 30 2.04 5.28 -32.25
C ALA A 30 2.17 6.74 -32.71
N ASP A 31 1.35 7.18 -33.67
CA ASP A 31 1.36 8.54 -34.19
C ASP A 31 0.74 9.53 -33.21
N CYS A 32 -0.31 9.12 -32.48
CA CYS A 32 -0.89 9.89 -31.38
C CYS A 32 0.12 10.18 -30.24
N LEU A 33 1.18 9.39 -30.13
CA LEU A 33 2.23 9.58 -29.10
C LEU A 33 3.41 10.45 -29.59
N ARG A 34 3.39 10.90 -30.85
CA ARG A 34 4.41 11.80 -31.42
C ARG A 34 3.90 13.25 -31.49
N PRO A 35 4.77 14.25 -31.31
CA PRO A 35 4.39 15.64 -31.57
C PRO A 35 4.00 15.80 -33.05
N PRO A 36 2.99 16.62 -33.39
CA PRO A 36 2.26 17.57 -32.53
C PRO A 36 0.99 17.03 -31.84
N LEU A 37 0.52 15.83 -32.21
CA LEU A 37 -0.78 15.30 -31.76
C LEU A 37 -0.85 14.99 -30.25
N VAL A 38 0.30 14.81 -29.62
CA VAL A 38 0.42 14.53 -28.17
C VAL A 38 -0.20 15.64 -27.32
N ASP A 39 -0.10 16.89 -27.77
CA ASP A 39 -0.51 18.04 -26.99
C ASP A 39 -2.04 18.21 -26.99
N GLU A 40 -2.70 17.72 -28.04
CA GLU A 40 -4.17 17.63 -28.16
C GLU A 40 -4.77 16.44 -27.37
N LEU A 41 -3.95 15.48 -26.93
CA LEU A 41 -4.45 14.36 -26.15
C LEU A 41 -4.89 14.81 -24.74
N PRO A 42 -5.90 14.14 -24.15
CA PRO A 42 -6.33 14.44 -22.80
C PRO A 42 -5.20 14.26 -21.78
N THR A 43 -5.21 15.09 -20.74
CA THR A 43 -4.17 15.16 -19.69
C THR A 43 -3.88 13.80 -19.06
N LYS A 44 -4.91 12.95 -18.90
CA LYS A 44 -4.78 11.56 -18.42
C LYS A 44 -3.84 10.73 -19.30
N CYS A 45 -3.97 10.81 -20.63
CA CYS A 45 -3.10 10.05 -21.55
C CYS A 45 -1.68 10.64 -21.58
N GLN A 46 -1.54 11.96 -21.47
CA GLN A 46 -0.22 12.62 -21.38
C GLN A 46 0.54 12.18 -20.10
N GLN A 47 -0.15 12.08 -18.97
CA GLN A 47 0.40 11.55 -17.72
C GLN A 47 0.84 10.08 -17.86
N LEU A 48 -0.01 9.24 -18.45
CA LEU A 48 0.32 7.83 -18.70
C LEU A 48 1.52 7.67 -19.64
N LYS A 49 1.65 8.53 -20.66
CA LYS A 49 2.83 8.56 -21.55
C LYS A 49 4.12 8.88 -20.78
N ARG A 50 4.08 9.88 -19.90
CA ARG A 50 5.23 10.24 -19.04
C ARG A 50 5.59 9.09 -18.10
N GLY A 51 4.61 8.53 -17.40
CA GLY A 51 4.79 7.38 -16.49
C GLY A 51 5.31 6.12 -17.22
N PHE A 52 4.85 5.85 -18.44
CA PHE A 52 5.36 4.74 -19.24
C PHE A 52 6.83 4.95 -19.66
N GLY A 53 7.20 6.19 -20.01
CA GLY A 53 8.58 6.58 -20.32
C GLY A 53 9.51 6.42 -19.12
N GLU A 54 9.07 6.86 -17.94
CA GLU A 54 9.80 6.69 -16.68
C GLU A 54 9.92 5.22 -16.27
N CYS A 55 8.84 4.45 -16.41
CA CYS A 55 8.85 3.02 -16.14
C CYS A 55 9.88 2.30 -17.01
N ARG A 56 9.91 2.58 -18.33
CA ARG A 56 10.92 2.00 -19.22
C ARG A 56 12.34 2.44 -18.87
N ARG A 57 12.55 3.72 -18.57
CA ARG A 57 13.86 4.25 -18.15
C ARG A 57 14.35 3.57 -16.88
N GLY A 58 13.47 3.35 -15.90
CA GLY A 58 13.81 2.68 -14.64
C GLY A 58 14.15 1.19 -14.77
N MET A 59 13.68 0.50 -15.82
CA MET A 59 14.13 -0.86 -16.11
C MET A 59 15.54 -0.91 -16.70
N VAL A 60 15.94 0.12 -17.46
CA VAL A 60 17.27 0.16 -18.09
C VAL A 60 18.32 0.66 -17.10
N ASP A 61 17.95 1.60 -16.23
CA ASP A 61 18.84 2.18 -15.22
C ASP A 61 19.14 1.20 -14.07
N MET A 62 20.41 0.80 -13.95
CA MET A 62 20.89 -0.10 -12.88
C MET A 62 20.64 0.46 -11.48
N ARG A 63 20.66 1.79 -11.29
CA ARG A 63 20.45 2.44 -10.00
C ARG A 63 19.02 2.25 -9.49
N LYS A 64 18.05 2.20 -10.40
CA LYS A 64 16.62 2.05 -10.09
C LYS A 64 16.18 0.60 -9.93
N ARG A 65 16.98 -0.37 -10.38
CA ARG A 65 16.71 -1.80 -10.17
C ARG A 65 16.79 -2.23 -8.71
N PHE A 66 17.73 -1.65 -7.94
CA PHE A 66 17.94 -2.03 -6.53
C PHE A 66 16.95 -1.37 -5.56
N ARG A 67 16.51 -0.14 -5.84
CA ARG A 67 15.58 0.60 -4.98
C ARG A 67 14.11 0.40 -5.37
N GLY A 68 13.86 -0.45 -6.36
CA GLY A 68 12.58 -0.60 -7.00
C GLY A 68 12.33 0.54 -7.98
N ASN A 69 11.95 0.18 -9.19
CA ASN A 69 11.25 1.10 -10.07
C ASN A 69 9.85 1.22 -9.49
N GLN A 70 9.64 2.12 -8.51
CA GLN A 70 8.32 2.37 -7.94
C GLN A 70 7.41 2.75 -9.12
N PRO A 71 6.52 1.86 -9.56
CA PRO A 71 5.48 2.32 -10.44
C PRO A 71 4.69 3.31 -9.59
N VAL A 72 4.39 4.48 -10.13
CA VAL A 72 3.26 5.25 -9.62
C VAL A 72 2.05 4.37 -9.95
N THR A 73 1.79 3.35 -9.14
CA THR A 73 0.67 2.47 -9.41
C THR A 73 -0.53 3.35 -9.20
N PHE A 74 -1.32 3.52 -10.26
CA PHE A 74 -2.56 4.27 -10.20
C PHE A 74 -3.44 3.76 -9.05
N ARG A 75 -3.31 2.46 -8.75
CA ARG A 75 -3.91 1.77 -7.62
C ARG A 75 -3.34 2.22 -6.26
N GLN A 76 -2.03 2.36 -6.04
CA GLN A 76 -1.52 2.92 -4.78
C GLN A 76 -1.87 4.39 -4.62
N LEU A 77 -1.99 5.16 -5.70
CA LEU A 77 -2.46 6.55 -5.63
C LEU A 77 -3.94 6.58 -5.20
N GLN A 78 -4.79 5.76 -5.84
CA GLN A 78 -6.19 5.59 -5.43
C GLN A 78 -6.34 5.00 -4.03
N ASP A 79 -5.53 4.02 -3.66
CA ASP A 79 -5.57 3.39 -2.34
C ASP A 79 -5.10 4.40 -1.28
N ALA A 80 -4.07 5.20 -1.54
CA ALA A 80 -3.63 6.30 -0.67
C ALA A 80 -4.70 7.40 -0.53
N ASP A 81 -5.44 7.71 -1.60
CA ASP A 81 -6.57 8.64 -1.57
C ASP A 81 -7.76 8.06 -0.75
N ASN A 82 -7.95 6.72 -0.77
CA ASN A 82 -9.04 6.04 -0.08
C ASN A 82 -8.75 5.70 1.40
N THR A 83 -7.51 5.35 1.75
CA THR A 83 -7.13 5.04 3.15
C THR A 83 -6.68 6.26 3.93
N GLY A 84 -6.49 7.42 3.28
CA GLY A 84 -5.95 8.62 3.92
C GLY A 84 -4.46 8.49 4.30
N ASP A 85 -3.83 7.36 3.97
CA ASP A 85 -2.40 7.15 4.09
C ASP A 85 -1.69 7.93 2.99
N GLY A 86 -1.50 9.22 3.23
CA GLY A 86 -0.89 10.13 2.25
C GLY A 86 0.40 9.56 1.66
N TYR A 87 0.38 9.29 0.36
CA TYR A 87 1.54 8.88 -0.42
C TYR A 87 2.56 10.02 -0.42
N GLN A 88 3.64 9.91 0.37
CA GLN A 88 4.77 10.80 0.23
C GLN A 88 5.73 10.25 -0.83
N LEU A 89 6.01 11.09 -1.84
CA LEU A 89 6.97 10.85 -2.92
C LEU A 89 8.41 10.60 -2.43
N TYR A 90 8.69 10.93 -1.17
CA TYR A 90 9.94 10.63 -0.47
C TYR A 90 9.62 9.70 0.70
N ALA A 91 10.48 8.72 0.96
CA ALA A 91 10.28 7.57 1.85
C ALA A 91 9.96 7.89 3.34
N GLY A 92 8.89 8.62 3.59
CA GLY A 92 8.40 9.03 4.89
C GLY A 92 6.91 8.72 5.00
N LYS A 93 6.49 8.12 6.12
CA LYS A 93 5.07 8.12 6.47
C LYS A 93 4.62 9.56 6.64
N SER A 94 3.38 9.87 6.27
CA SER A 94 2.82 11.20 6.51
C SER A 94 2.94 11.55 7.99
N ALA A 95 3.13 12.83 8.32
CA ALA A 95 3.28 13.28 9.71
C ALA A 95 2.08 12.87 10.61
N PHE A 96 0.94 12.54 9.99
CA PHE A 96 -0.30 12.14 10.64
C PHE A 96 -0.60 10.63 10.58
N ALA A 97 0.11 9.84 9.76
CA ALA A 97 -0.02 8.38 9.73
C ALA A 97 0.68 7.68 10.91
N GLY A 98 1.42 8.44 11.73
CA GLY A 98 2.14 7.95 12.91
C GLY A 98 1.51 8.35 14.24
N GLY A 99 0.18 8.26 14.38
CA GLY A 99 -0.48 8.38 15.67
C GLY A 99 -0.46 7.05 16.42
N ARG A 100 0.00 7.04 17.67
CA ARG A 100 0.09 5.86 18.55
C ARG A 100 -1.19 5.03 18.58
N GLY A 101 -1.26 3.94 17.79
CA GLY A 101 -2.31 2.92 17.87
C GLY A 101 -3.75 3.44 17.79
N VAL A 102 -4.71 2.53 17.87
CA VAL A 102 -6.11 2.90 18.12
C VAL A 102 -6.20 3.25 19.60
N THR A 103 -6.46 4.51 19.93
CA THR A 103 -6.71 4.93 21.31
C THR A 103 -8.20 4.82 21.61
N ASP A 104 -8.54 4.21 22.73
CA ASP A 104 -9.87 4.03 23.30
C ASP A 104 -10.36 5.28 24.07
N GLY A 105 -9.63 6.39 23.99
CA GLY A 105 -9.97 7.66 24.65
C GLY A 105 -9.79 7.65 26.17
N SER A 106 -9.35 6.55 26.77
CA SER A 106 -9.15 6.40 28.22
C SER A 106 -7.81 6.98 28.70
N GLY A 107 -6.93 7.35 27.77
CA GLY A 107 -5.58 7.87 28.06
C GLY A 107 -4.60 6.82 28.58
N MET A 108 -5.04 5.56 28.76
CA MET A 108 -4.18 4.45 29.16
C MET A 108 -3.57 3.79 27.92
N ALA A 109 -2.29 3.43 27.99
CA ALA A 109 -1.69 2.63 26.93
C ALA A 109 -2.35 1.23 26.92
N PRO A 110 -2.60 0.63 25.74
CA PRO A 110 -3.11 -0.74 25.67
C PRO A 110 -2.12 -1.69 26.38
N PRO A 111 -2.62 -2.63 27.20
CA PRO A 111 -1.75 -3.54 27.95
C PRO A 111 -0.94 -4.44 27.01
N ASP A 112 0.32 -4.70 27.36
CA ASP A 112 1.20 -5.56 26.56
C ASP A 112 0.70 -7.01 26.65
N TRP A 113 0.74 -7.74 25.54
CA TRP A 113 0.29 -9.13 25.46
C TRP A 113 1.05 -10.04 26.44
N ARG A 114 2.32 -9.72 26.71
CA ARG A 114 3.16 -10.44 27.69
C ARG A 114 2.67 -10.29 29.13
N GLU A 115 2.18 -9.11 29.49
CA GLU A 115 1.67 -8.84 30.83
C GLU A 115 0.35 -9.58 31.06
N VAL A 116 -0.52 -9.57 30.04
CA VAL A 116 -1.79 -10.33 30.04
C VAL A 116 -1.53 -11.84 30.14
N GLU A 117 -0.52 -12.38 29.46
CA GLU A 117 -0.13 -13.78 29.57
C GLU A 117 0.43 -14.12 30.97
N ALA A 118 1.33 -13.28 31.51
CA ALA A 118 1.89 -13.48 32.84
C ALA A 118 0.83 -13.43 33.96
N GLU A 119 -0.18 -12.56 33.84
CA GLU A 119 -1.31 -12.51 34.77
C GLU A 119 -2.16 -13.78 34.69
N LYS A 120 -2.41 -14.30 33.48
CA LYS A 120 -3.11 -15.59 33.29
C LYS A 120 -2.34 -16.74 33.93
N GLU A 121 -1.03 -16.79 33.77
CA GLU A 121 -0.19 -17.82 34.41
C GLU A 121 -0.18 -17.71 35.93
N ARG A 122 -0.11 -16.49 36.48
CA ARG A 122 -0.24 -16.28 37.94
C ARG A 122 -1.62 -16.68 38.47
N ALA A 123 -2.68 -16.37 37.75
CA ALA A 123 -4.03 -16.79 38.10
C ALA A 123 -4.18 -18.32 38.05
N ALA A 124 -3.63 -18.97 37.03
CA ALA A 124 -3.65 -20.42 36.88
C ALA A 124 -2.86 -21.12 38.00
N THR A 125 -1.67 -20.62 38.34
CA THR A 125 -0.85 -21.18 39.42
C THR A 125 -1.48 -20.95 40.79
N ALA A 126 -2.08 -19.78 41.03
CA ALA A 126 -2.83 -19.50 42.25
C ALA A 126 -4.08 -20.38 42.38
N ALA A 127 -4.82 -20.59 41.29
CA ALA A 127 -5.98 -21.49 41.27
C ALA A 127 -5.57 -22.96 41.51
N ALA A 128 -4.47 -23.41 40.90
CA ALA A 128 -3.90 -24.74 41.14
C ALA A 128 -3.44 -24.90 42.60
N ALA A 129 -2.79 -23.89 43.18
CA ALA A 129 -2.37 -23.89 44.58
C ALA A 129 -3.58 -23.90 45.54
N ALA A 130 -4.63 -23.12 45.25
CA ALA A 130 -5.87 -23.12 46.03
C ALA A 130 -6.61 -24.46 45.95
N ALA A 131 -6.66 -25.09 44.77
CA ALA A 131 -7.22 -26.42 44.58
C ALA A 131 -6.43 -27.48 45.37
N ALA A 132 -5.10 -27.43 45.34
CA ALA A 132 -4.24 -28.31 46.14
C ALA A 132 -4.45 -28.11 47.65
N ALA A 133 -4.62 -26.86 48.11
CA ALA A 133 -4.90 -26.54 49.51
C ALA A 133 -6.31 -26.94 49.96
N ALA A 134 -7.29 -26.99 49.05
CA ALA A 134 -8.62 -27.53 49.33
C ALA A 134 -8.62 -29.07 49.40
N ALA A 135 -7.86 -29.73 48.50
CA ALA A 135 -7.70 -31.18 48.50
C ALA A 135 -7.02 -31.69 49.78
N SER A 136 -6.04 -30.96 50.33
CA SER A 136 -5.38 -31.32 51.58
C SER A 136 -6.25 -31.11 52.84
N LYS A 137 -7.31 -30.30 52.75
CA LYS A 137 -8.30 -30.12 53.84
C LYS A 137 -9.42 -31.17 53.82
N GLY A 138 -9.63 -31.86 52.70
CA GLY A 138 -10.62 -32.93 52.55
C GLY A 138 -10.14 -34.34 52.94
N THR A 139 -8.83 -34.51 53.16
CA THR A 139 -8.20 -35.77 53.61
C THR A 139 -7.83 -35.70 55.09
N LYS A 140 -8.84 -35.63 55.96
CA LYS A 140 -8.69 -35.98 57.38
C LYS A 140 -9.69 -37.11 57.67
N PRO A 141 -9.24 -38.25 58.24
CA PRO A 141 -10.10 -39.41 58.49
C PRO A 141 -11.27 -39.09 59.43
#